data_AF-A0A0A0CYK8-F1
#
_entry.id   AF-A0A0A0CYK8-F1
#
_cell.length_a   1.000
_cell.length_b   1.000
_cell.length_c   1.000
_cell.angle_alpha   90.00
_cell.angle_beta   90.00
_cell.angle_gamma   90.00
#
_symmetry.space_group_name_H-M   'P 1'
#
loop_
_entity.id
_entity.type
_entity.pdbx_description
1 polymer ?
#
loop_
_entity_poly.entity_id
_entity_poly.type
_entity_poly.pdbx_seq_one_letter_code
_entity_poly.pdbx_strand_id
1 'polypeptide(L)'
;KAERARRRDAAATAVERSFADLRDPARIPGIRAGLAARLREPDVTEWLDTETTQTVARRLCRSLGIDPHNCFERPDIPDTG
;
A
#
# COMPACT_ATOMS: atom_id res chain seq x y z
N LYS A 1 1.49 -19.77 -3.33
CA LYS A 1 2.63 -18.82 -3.33
C LYS A 1 2.57 -17.73 -4.42
N ALA A 2 1.75 -17.86 -5.48
CA ALA A 2 1.55 -16.78 -6.47
C ALA A 2 0.54 -15.70 -6.03
N GLU A 3 -0.55 -16.11 -5.35
CA GLU A 3 -1.61 -15.20 -4.89
C GLU A 3 -1.11 -14.14 -3.90
N ARG A 4 -0.29 -14.55 -2.92
CA ARG A 4 0.35 -13.64 -1.98
C ARG A 4 1.25 -12.62 -2.67
N ALA A 5 2.02 -13.04 -3.67
CA ALA A 5 2.85 -12.12 -4.45
C ALA A 5 2.00 -11.10 -5.20
N ARG A 6 0.87 -11.53 -5.78
CA ARG A 6 -0.11 -10.63 -6.42
C ARG A 6 -0.74 -9.65 -5.44
N ARG A 7 -1.16 -10.10 -4.24
CA ARG A 7 -1.72 -9.21 -3.21
C ARG A 7 -0.70 -8.19 -2.73
N ARG A 8 0.56 -8.59 -2.58
CA ARG A 8 1.67 -7.70 -2.19
C ARG A 8 1.93 -6.63 -3.25
N ASP A 9 1.90 -7.02 -4.52
CA ASP A 9 2.05 -6.12 -5.67
C ASP A 9 0.85 -5.15 -5.81
N ALA A 10 -0.37 -5.65 -5.61
CA ALA A 10 -1.58 -4.84 -5.62
C ALA A 10 -1.61 -3.83 -4.46
N ALA A 11 -1.19 -4.23 -3.25
CA ALA A 11 -1.05 -3.34 -2.11
C ALA A 11 0.04 -2.27 -2.36
N ALA A 12 1.17 -2.65 -2.96
CA ALA A 12 2.22 -1.71 -3.34
C ALA A 12 1.71 -0.68 -4.36
N THR A 13 1.06 -1.15 -5.44
CA THR A 13 0.46 -0.31 -6.48
C THR A 13 -0.58 0.66 -5.92
N ALA A 14 -1.41 0.21 -4.98
CA ALA A 14 -2.42 1.07 -4.34
C ALA A 14 -1.76 2.23 -3.56
N VAL A 15 -0.68 1.95 -2.81
CA VAL A 15 0.06 2.97 -2.06
C VAL A 15 0.86 3.89 -3.01
N GLU A 16 1.44 3.35 -4.08
CA GLU A 16 2.18 4.15 -5.06
C GLU A 16 1.27 5.11 -5.83
N ARG A 17 0.00 4.75 -6.08
CA ARG A 17 -0.98 5.67 -6.66
C ARG A 17 -1.19 6.91 -5.80
N SER A 18 -1.09 6.78 -4.48
CA SER A 18 -1.20 7.89 -3.53
C SER A 18 -0.03 8.87 -3.63
N PHE A 19 1.09 8.48 -4.26
CA PHE A 19 2.23 9.38 -4.47
C PHE A 19 1.91 10.52 -5.44
N ALA A 20 0.94 10.32 -6.34
CA ALA A 20 0.49 11.37 -7.25
C ALA A 20 -0.12 12.56 -6.51
N ASP A 21 -0.67 12.33 -5.31
CA ASP A 21 -1.31 13.35 -4.48
C ASP A 21 -0.37 13.91 -3.39
N LEU A 22 0.88 13.45 -3.34
CA LEU A 22 1.85 13.96 -2.38
C LEU A 22 2.31 15.36 -2.77
N ARG A 23 2.11 16.31 -1.86
CA ARG A 23 2.54 17.70 -2.01
C ARG A 23 4.06 17.87 -2.17
N ASP A 24 4.85 16.94 -1.64
CA ASP A 24 6.32 16.97 -1.69
C ASP A 24 6.88 15.75 -2.45
N PRO A 25 7.29 15.92 -3.72
CA PRO A 25 7.80 14.81 -4.53
C PRO A 25 9.20 14.33 -4.08
N ALA A 26 9.95 15.15 -3.32
CA ALA A 26 11.27 14.76 -2.81
C ALA A 26 11.17 13.66 -1.73
N ARG A 27 10.02 13.53 -1.06
CA ARG A 27 9.73 12.44 -0.11
C ARG A 27 9.39 11.11 -0.76
N ILE A 28 8.95 11.08 -2.01
CA ILE A 28 8.58 9.86 -2.75
C ILE A 28 9.63 8.74 -2.65
N PRO A 29 10.94 8.98 -2.92
CA PRO A 29 11.93 7.91 -2.83
C PRO A 29 12.07 7.33 -1.41
N GLY A 30 11.98 8.16 -0.37
CA GLY A 30 12.03 7.72 1.02
C GLY A 30 10.81 6.89 1.42
N ILE A 31 9.62 7.32 0.98
CA ILE A 31 8.37 6.60 1.21
C ILE A 31 8.36 5.26 0.46
N ARG A 32 8.84 5.22 -0.80
CA ARG A 32 8.97 3.97 -1.57
C ARG A 32 9.92 2.99 -0.91
N ALA A 33 11.06 3.46 -0.39
CA ALA A 33 11.99 2.62 0.36
C ALA A 33 11.35 2.08 1.66
N GLY A 34 10.62 2.93 2.39
CA GLY A 34 9.84 2.53 3.56
C GLY A 34 8.77 1.49 3.25
N LEU A 35 8.05 1.65 2.14
CA LEU A 35 7.04 0.70 1.67
C LEU A 35 7.67 -0.66 1.37
N ALA A 36 8.79 -0.70 0.66
CA ALA A 36 9.50 -1.94 0.36
C ALA A 36 9.98 -2.67 1.63
N ALA A 37 10.41 -1.92 2.65
CA ALA A 37 10.77 -2.48 3.96
C ALA A 37 9.54 -3.04 4.69
N ARG A 38 8.46 -2.26 4.80
CA ARG A 38 7.20 -2.68 5.44
C ARG A 38 6.60 -3.91 4.79
N LEU A 39 6.59 -3.97 3.46
CA LEU A 39 6.07 -5.14 2.76
C LEU A 39 6.80 -6.40 3.18
N ARG A 40 8.11 -6.36 3.48
CA ARG A 40 8.91 -7.51 3.93
C ARG A 40 8.65 -7.94 5.37
N GLU A 41 7.95 -7.14 6.16
CA GLU A 41 7.67 -7.48 7.55
C GLU A 41 6.69 -8.66 7.67
N PRO A 42 6.83 -9.47 8.72
CA PRO A 42 5.95 -10.61 8.97
C PRO A 42 4.50 -10.15 9.23
N ASP A 43 4.30 -9.07 9.98
CA ASP A 43 2.98 -8.46 10.22
C ASP A 43 2.24 -8.13 8.92
N VAL A 44 2.90 -7.45 7.99
CA VAL A 44 2.29 -7.08 6.70
C VAL A 44 2.02 -8.32 5.86
N THR A 45 2.87 -9.35 5.98
CA THR A 45 2.64 -10.62 5.32
C THR A 45 1.39 -11.31 5.86
N GLU A 46 1.19 -11.32 7.18
CA GLU A 46 -0.03 -11.82 7.81
C GLU A 46 -1.27 -11.04 7.35
N TRP A 47 -1.19 -9.70 7.33
CA TRP A 47 -2.31 -8.87 6.88
C TRP A 47 -2.68 -9.14 5.41
N LEU A 48 -1.71 -9.44 4.54
CA LEU A 48 -1.99 -9.80 3.14
C LEU A 48 -2.69 -11.16 2.99
N ASP A 49 -2.55 -12.05 3.97
CA ASP A 49 -3.22 -13.34 4.00
C ASP A 49 -4.63 -13.23 4.62
N THR A 50 -4.84 -12.35 5.61
CA THR A 50 -6.09 -12.25 6.38
C THR A 50 -7.02 -11.12 5.99
N GLU A 51 -6.50 -10.01 5.46
CA GLU A 51 -7.26 -8.79 5.15
C GLU A 51 -7.35 -8.54 3.64
N THR A 52 -8.26 -7.64 3.25
CA THR A 52 -8.34 -7.16 1.86
C THR A 52 -7.16 -6.25 1.53
N THR A 53 -6.80 -6.21 0.25
CA THR A 53 -5.73 -5.34 -0.27
C THR A 53 -5.92 -3.88 0.14
N GLN A 54 -7.16 -3.38 0.17
CA GLN A 54 -7.48 -2.02 0.61
C GLN A 54 -7.14 -1.78 2.08
N THR A 55 -7.51 -2.70 2.98
CA THR A 55 -7.21 -2.56 4.41
C THR A 55 -5.72 -2.57 4.67
N VAL A 56 -4.97 -3.43 3.96
CA VAL A 56 -3.51 -3.47 4.04
C VAL A 56 -2.90 -2.14 3.56
N ALA A 57 -3.36 -1.63 2.40
CA ALA A 57 -2.88 -0.36 1.87
C ALA A 57 -3.19 0.84 2.80
N ARG A 58 -4.35 0.88 3.48
CA ARG A 58 -4.66 1.90 4.52
C ARG A 58 -3.66 1.87 5.66
N ARG A 59 -3.35 0.69 6.18
CA ARG A 59 -2.39 0.52 7.27
C ARG A 59 -0.97 0.90 6.85
N LEU A 60 -0.58 0.56 5.62
CA LEU A 60 0.71 0.95 5.04
C LEU A 60 0.82 2.47 4.86
N CYS A 61 -0.20 3.13 4.31
CA CYS A 61 -0.23 4.60 4.21
C CYS A 61 -0.06 5.28 5.57
N ARG A 62 -0.84 4.87 6.57
CA ARG A 62 -0.73 5.41 7.94
C ARG A 62 0.65 5.18 8.55
N SER A 63 1.23 4.01 8.29
CA SER A 63 2.58 3.65 8.75
C SER A 63 3.69 4.46 8.10
N LEU A 64 3.48 4.94 6.88
CA LEU A 64 4.40 5.76 6.09
C LEU A 64 4.16 7.27 6.29
N GLY A 65 3.18 7.65 7.11
CA GLY A 65 2.78 9.04 7.32
C GLY A 65 2.08 9.68 6.13
N ILE A 66 1.54 8.85 5.22
CA ILE A 66 0.69 9.31 4.10
C ILE A 66 -0.73 9.44 4.63
N ASP A 67 -1.39 10.53 4.28
CA ASP A 67 -2.79 10.74 4.68
C ASP A 67 -3.68 9.63 4.07
N PRO A 68 -4.49 8.94 4.87
CA PRO A 68 -5.33 7.85 4.38
C PRO A 68 -6.41 8.31 3.41
N HIS A 69 -6.78 9.59 3.37
CA HIS A 69 -7.71 10.15 2.38
C HIS A 69 -7.09 10.09 0.98
N ASN A 70 -5.83 10.51 0.86
CA ASN A 70 -5.07 10.48 -0.40
C ASN A 70 -4.83 9.06 -0.94
N CYS A 71 -4.95 8.04 -0.09
CA CYS A 71 -4.78 6.65 -0.51
C CYS A 71 -6.02 6.00 -1.12
N PHE A 72 -7.22 6.55 -0.92
CA PHE A 72 -8.47 5.88 -1.28
C PHE A 72 -9.50 6.77 -1.99
N GLU A 73 -9.19 8.03 -2.30
CA GLU A 73 -10.13 8.92 -2.99
C GLU A 73 -10.45 8.50 -4.45
N ARG A 74 -9.78 7.49 -5.00
CA ARG A 74 -10.15 6.89 -6.30
C ARG A 74 -10.76 5.49 -6.12
N PRO A 75 -12.07 5.30 -6.34
CA PRO A 75 -12.79 4.05 -6.10
C PRO A 75 -12.53 2.94 -7.15
N ASP A 76 -11.37 2.94 -7.81
CA ASP A 76 -11.18 2.20 -9.08
C ASP A 76 -10.30 0.95 -8.96
N ILE A 77 -10.50 0.15 -7.91
CA ILE A 77 -10.04 -1.24 -7.93
C ILE A 77 -11.19 -2.10 -7.40
N PRO A 78 -12.01 -2.72 -8.26
CA PRO A 78 -12.96 -3.72 -7.81
C PRO A 78 -12.19 -4.86 -7.15
N ASP A 79 -12.50 -5.15 -5.89
CA ASP A 79 -12.12 -6.38 -5.22
C ASP A 79 -12.66 -7.56 -6.05
N THR A 80 -11.79 -8.14 -6.88
CA THR A 80 -12.04 -9.40 -7.58
C THR A 80 -10.98 -10.38 -7.09
N GLY A 81 -11.39 -11.32 -6.24
CA GLY A 81 -10.56 -12.41 -5.73
C GLY A 81 -10.96 -12.88 -4.36
#